data_AF-A2BT97-F1
#
_entry.id   AF-A2BT97-F1
#
_cell.length_a   1.000
_cell.length_b   1.000
_cell.length_c   1.000
_cell.angle_alpha   90.00
_cell.angle_beta   90.00
_cell.angle_gamma   90.00
#
_symmetry.space_group_name_H-M   'P 1'
#
loop_
_entity.id
_entity.type
_entity.pdbx_description
1 polymer ?
#
loop_
_entity_poly.entity_id
_entity_poly.type
_entity_poly.pdbx_seq_one_letter_code
_entity_poly.pdbx_strand_id
1 'polypeptide(L)'
;MLNFFAIVLIIFIGILLLVLKKRSFRKLINTGKLHSVKFKKNRKNNNKFLSNKKSFLYDHEAKKYSLFYKNSQRKKMFRLFQGNTEDKLKSLKIAKELSDKSTLSILRQGLRDMSPEVVKLSALLIRKFK
;
A
#
# COMPACT_ATOMS: atom_id res chain seq x y z
N MET A 1 1.81 63.08 -5.36
CA MET A 1 0.60 62.62 -6.06
C MET A 1 0.79 61.15 -6.39
N LEU A 2 -0.09 60.27 -5.90
CA LEU A 2 -0.04 58.85 -6.27
C LEU A 2 -0.32 58.75 -7.77
N ASN A 3 0.67 58.31 -8.55
CA ASN A 3 0.49 58.06 -9.96
C ASN A 3 -0.68 57.09 -10.14
N PHE A 4 -1.57 57.39 -11.09
CA PHE A 4 -2.72 56.54 -11.43
C PHE A 4 -2.32 55.06 -11.58
N PHE A 5 -1.16 54.82 -12.18
CA PHE A 5 -0.53 53.49 -12.28
C PHE A 5 -0.30 52.80 -10.93
N ALA A 6 0.14 53.52 -9.90
CA ALA A 6 0.37 52.95 -8.57
C ALA A 6 -0.94 52.51 -7.91
N ILE A 7 -2.01 53.29 -8.08
CA ILE A 7 -3.34 52.95 -7.57
C ILE A 7 -3.87 51.68 -8.26
N VAL A 8 -3.74 51.60 -9.59
CA VAL A 8 -4.14 50.42 -10.37
C VAL A 8 -3.34 49.18 -9.94
N LEU A 9 -2.03 49.33 -9.69
CA LEU A 9 -1.17 48.22 -9.27
C LEU A 9 -1.57 47.65 -7.90
N ILE A 10 -1.90 48.51 -6.94
CA ILE A 10 -2.34 48.11 -5.60
C ILE A 10 -3.67 47.34 -5.67
N ILE A 11 -4.62 47.81 -6.47
CA ILE A 11 -5.90 47.13 -6.69
C ILE A 11 -5.67 45.76 -7.34
N PHE A 12 -4.78 45.69 -8.33
CA PHE A 12 -4.44 44.44 -9.01
C PHE A 12 -3.82 43.40 -8.07
N ILE A 13 -2.89 43.82 -7.21
CA ILE A 13 -2.25 42.96 -6.20
C ILE A 13 -3.30 42.47 -5.18
N GLY A 14 -4.22 43.33 -4.75
CA GLY A 14 -5.31 42.96 -3.85
C GLY A 14 -6.22 41.88 -4.44
N ILE A 15 -6.60 42.02 -5.72
CA ILE A 15 -7.41 41.04 -6.44
C ILE A 15 -6.65 39.72 -6.61
N LEU A 16 -5.37 39.77 -6.96
CA LEU A 16 -4.52 38.58 -7.15
C LEU A 16 -4.39 37.77 -5.85
N LEU A 17 -4.17 38.45 -4.71
CA LEU A 17 -4.11 37.83 -3.38
C LEU A 17 -5.46 37.20 -2.99
N LEU A 18 -6.58 37.86 -3.28
CA LEU A 18 -7.92 37.35 -3.01
C LEU A 18 -8.19 36.04 -3.77
N VAL A 19 -7.82 35.99 -5.06
CA VAL A 19 -7.98 34.81 -5.92
C VAL A 19 -7.07 33.66 -5.47
N LEU A 20 -5.80 33.94 -5.18
CA LEU A 20 -4.83 32.93 -4.73
C LEU A 20 -5.22 32.36 -3.36
N LYS A 21 -5.68 33.20 -2.42
CA LYS A 21 -6.20 32.76 -1.12
C LYS A 21 -7.39 31.81 -1.28
N LYS A 22 -8.37 32.16 -2.11
CA LYS A 22 -9.54 31.30 -2.39
C LYS A 22 -9.18 29.98 -3.09
N ARG A 23 -8.18 29.99 -3.97
CA ARG A 23 -7.67 28.79 -4.66
C ARG A 23 -6.88 27.87 -3.72
N SER A 24 -6.04 28.43 -2.85
CA SER A 24 -5.27 27.72 -1.82
C SER A 24 -6.18 26.99 -0.83
N PHE A 25 -7.20 27.68 -0.28
CA PHE A 25 -8.16 27.07 0.64
C PHE A 25 -9.04 26.02 -0.05
N ARG A 26 -9.45 26.21 -1.32
CA ARG A 26 -10.12 25.14 -2.09
C ARG A 26 -9.24 23.91 -2.28
N LYS A 27 -7.94 24.08 -2.48
CA LYS A 27 -6.99 22.95 -2.60
C LYS A 27 -6.83 22.23 -1.25
N LEU A 28 -6.74 22.98 -0.15
CA LEU A 28 -6.61 22.42 1.22
C LEU A 28 -7.88 21.70 1.70
N ILE A 29 -9.06 22.26 1.40
CA ILE A 29 -10.36 21.65 1.71
C ILE A 29 -10.63 20.44 0.79
N ASN A 30 -10.18 20.46 -0.47
CA ASN A 30 -10.24 19.29 -1.34
C ASN A 30 -9.25 18.19 -0.93
N THR A 31 -8.11 18.52 -0.31
CA THR A 31 -7.21 17.52 0.29
C THR A 31 -7.68 17.07 1.68
N GLY A 32 -8.56 17.82 2.34
CA GLY A 32 -9.23 17.43 3.59
C GLY A 32 -10.23 16.27 3.44
N LYS A 33 -10.51 15.81 2.22
CA LYS A 33 -11.24 14.56 1.96
C LYS A 33 -10.36 13.30 1.99
N LEU A 34 -9.12 13.40 2.47
CA LEU A 34 -8.26 12.24 2.75
C LEU A 34 -8.50 11.63 4.15
N HIS A 35 -9.76 11.33 4.46
CA HIS A 35 -10.21 10.07 5.11
C HIS A 35 -11.66 10.24 5.60
N SER A 36 -12.60 9.88 4.74
CA SER A 36 -13.29 8.62 4.97
C SER A 36 -13.96 8.28 3.65
N VAL A 37 -13.34 7.36 2.91
CA VAL A 37 -14.14 6.47 2.07
C VAL A 37 -14.96 5.65 3.06
N LYS A 38 -16.04 6.24 3.57
CA LYS A 38 -17.25 5.52 3.91
C LYS A 38 -17.60 4.81 2.60
N PHE A 39 -17.08 3.60 2.46
CA PHE A 39 -17.68 2.61 1.59
C PHE A 39 -19.13 2.52 2.08
N LYS A 40 -20.02 3.31 1.47
CA LYS A 40 -21.44 2.98 1.42
C LYS A 40 -21.48 1.61 0.75
N LYS A 41 -21.48 0.57 1.58
CA LYS A 41 -21.87 -0.77 1.19
C LYS A 41 -23.30 -0.65 0.69
N ASN A 42 -23.45 -0.41 -0.61
CA ASN A 42 -24.66 -0.80 -1.30
C ASN A 42 -24.65 -2.32 -1.25
N ARG A 43 -25.39 -2.79 -0.25
CA ARG A 43 -25.72 -4.15 0.11
C ARG A 43 -26.49 -4.76 -1.07
N LYS A 44 -25.79 -5.21 -2.12
CA LYS A 44 -26.27 -6.34 -2.90
C LYS A 44 -25.87 -7.59 -2.12
N ASN A 45 -26.85 -8.05 -1.37
CA ASN A 45 -26.95 -9.38 -0.81
C ASN A 45 -26.52 -10.39 -1.88
N ASN A 46 -25.59 -11.29 -1.56
CA ASN A 46 -25.84 -12.72 -1.59
C ASN A 46 -24.60 -13.50 -1.12
N ASN A 47 -24.89 -14.50 -0.28
CA ASN A 47 -24.05 -15.63 0.09
C ASN A 47 -23.04 -15.42 1.23
N LYS A 48 -23.60 -15.43 2.45
CA LYS A 48 -23.44 -16.56 3.39
C LYS A 48 -22.05 -17.22 3.37
N PHE A 49 -21.03 -16.55 3.89
CA PHE A 49 -19.85 -17.21 4.42
C PHE A 49 -19.38 -16.45 5.67
N LEU A 50 -20.12 -16.64 6.77
CA LEU A 50 -19.53 -16.56 8.11
C LEU A 50 -18.51 -17.69 8.18
N SER A 51 -17.31 -17.47 7.65
CA SER A 51 -16.24 -18.44 7.81
C SER A 51 -15.87 -18.42 9.29
N ASN A 52 -16.31 -19.45 10.00
CA ASN A 52 -15.85 -19.82 11.33
C ASN A 52 -14.36 -20.17 11.25
N LYS A 53 -13.52 -19.18 10.93
CA LYS A 53 -12.07 -19.36 10.83
C LYS A 53 -11.57 -19.32 12.25
N LYS A 54 -11.41 -20.50 12.86
CA LYS A 54 -10.46 -20.72 13.95
C LYS A 54 -9.21 -19.94 13.59
N SER A 55 -8.97 -18.83 14.29
CA SER A 55 -7.75 -18.06 14.13
C SER A 55 -6.66 -18.95 14.68
N PHE A 56 -6.04 -19.76 13.81
CA PHE A 56 -4.78 -20.41 14.12
C PHE A 56 -3.83 -19.28 14.55
N LEU A 57 -3.63 -19.18 15.86
CA LEU A 57 -2.62 -18.35 16.50
C LEU A 57 -1.31 -19.03 16.11
N TYR A 58 -0.73 -18.52 15.03
CA TYR A 58 0.66 -18.81 14.72
C TYR A 58 1.49 -18.12 15.80
N ASP A 59 2.47 -18.84 16.36
CA ASP A 59 3.52 -18.26 17.17
C ASP A 59 4.32 -17.29 16.30
N HIS A 60 3.83 -16.07 16.19
CA HIS A 60 4.59 -14.98 15.62
C HIS A 60 5.57 -14.56 16.69
N GLU A 61 6.80 -15.05 16.58
CA GLU A 61 7.95 -14.51 17.29
C GLU A 61 7.78 -12.98 17.37
N ALA A 62 7.86 -12.47 18.61
CA ALA A 62 7.55 -11.11 18.99
C ALA A 62 7.98 -10.11 17.91
N LYS A 63 7.04 -9.23 17.50
CA LYS A 63 7.12 -8.22 16.42
C LYS A 63 8.55 -7.67 16.16
N LYS A 64 9.41 -8.44 15.49
CA LYS A 64 10.78 -8.03 15.15
C LYS A 64 10.81 -6.77 14.28
N TYR A 65 9.74 -6.56 13.52
CA TYR A 65 9.61 -5.47 12.56
C TYR A 65 8.29 -4.72 12.74
N SER A 66 8.34 -3.40 12.55
CA SER A 66 7.16 -2.55 12.53
C SER A 66 6.20 -2.92 11.40
N LEU A 67 4.91 -2.64 11.57
CA LEU A 67 3.90 -2.90 10.54
C LEU A 67 4.22 -2.18 9.23
N PHE A 68 4.77 -0.95 9.33
CA PHE A 68 5.20 -0.17 8.18
C PHE A 68 6.31 -0.87 7.39
N TYR A 69 7.33 -1.37 8.09
CA TYR A 69 8.42 -2.11 7.46
C TYR A 69 7.91 -3.38 6.78
N LYS A 70 7.08 -4.18 7.47
CA LYS A 70 6.46 -5.38 6.89
C LYS A 70 5.68 -5.08 5.61
N ASN A 71 4.94 -3.97 5.58
CA ASN A 71 4.19 -3.54 4.40
C ASN A 71 5.11 -3.09 3.27
N SER A 72 6.19 -2.36 3.57
CA SER A 72 7.18 -1.95 2.58
C SER A 72 7.86 -3.17 1.94
N GLN A 73 8.30 -4.13 2.77
CA GLN A 73 8.92 -5.36 2.28
C GLN A 73 7.96 -6.20 1.45
N ARG A 74 6.69 -6.31 1.85
CA ARG A 74 5.67 -6.99 1.03
C ARG A 74 5.51 -6.38 -0.35
N LYS A 75 5.47 -5.05 -0.45
CA LYS A 75 5.38 -4.34 -1.74
C LYS A 75 6.62 -4.61 -2.60
N LYS A 76 7.81 -4.56 -1.99
CA LYS A 76 9.08 -4.86 -2.67
C LYS A 76 9.10 -6.30 -3.17
N MET A 77 8.73 -7.25 -2.31
CA MET A 77 8.63 -8.67 -2.62
C MET A 77 7.67 -8.92 -3.78
N PHE A 78 6.47 -8.31 -3.78
CA PHE A 78 5.51 -8.43 -4.88
C PHE A 78 6.06 -7.93 -6.21
N ARG A 79 6.75 -6.79 -6.23
CA ARG A 79 7.39 -6.24 -7.44
C ARG A 79 8.47 -7.18 -7.98
N LEU A 80 9.34 -7.67 -7.11
CA LEU A 80 10.42 -8.59 -7.47
C LEU A 80 9.89 -9.93 -7.99
N PHE A 81 8.77 -10.42 -7.44
CA PHE A 81 8.18 -11.69 -7.87
C PHE A 81 7.67 -11.68 -9.32
N GLN A 82 7.37 -10.51 -9.86
CA GLN A 82 6.95 -10.33 -11.26
C GLN A 82 8.13 -10.27 -12.24
N GLY A 83 9.36 -10.20 -11.74
CA GLY A 83 10.57 -10.08 -12.55
C GLY A 83 11.09 -11.42 -13.07
N ASN A 84 12.38 -11.45 -13.37
CA ASN A 84 13.09 -12.65 -13.80
C ASN A 84 13.28 -13.66 -12.65
N THR A 85 13.87 -14.81 -12.94
CA THR A 85 14.14 -15.86 -11.94
C THR A 85 14.98 -15.33 -10.77
N GLU A 86 15.98 -14.49 -11.01
CA GLU A 86 16.82 -13.92 -9.95
C GLU A 86 16.02 -13.01 -9.02
N ASP A 87 15.15 -12.16 -9.56
CA ASP A 87 14.31 -11.27 -8.78
C ASP A 87 13.28 -12.05 -7.98
N LYS A 88 12.73 -13.13 -8.55
CA LYS A 88 11.91 -14.09 -7.80
C LYS A 88 12.70 -14.70 -6.64
N LEU A 89 13.95 -15.12 -6.83
CA LEU A 89 14.79 -15.63 -5.75
C LEU A 89 15.07 -14.56 -4.68
N LYS A 90 15.34 -13.32 -5.06
CA LYS A 90 15.48 -12.18 -4.12
C LYS A 90 14.20 -11.97 -3.31
N SER A 91 13.04 -12.09 -3.94
CA SER A 91 11.74 -11.96 -3.26
C SER A 91 11.52 -13.09 -2.23
N LEU A 92 11.94 -14.32 -2.53
CA LEU A 92 11.87 -15.44 -1.60
C LEU A 92 12.80 -15.26 -0.40
N LYS A 93 13.96 -14.62 -0.60
CA LYS A 93 14.86 -14.21 0.50
C LYS A 93 14.17 -13.22 1.45
N ILE A 94 13.43 -12.24 0.91
CA ILE A 94 12.63 -11.31 1.72
C ILE A 94 11.53 -12.06 2.49
N ALA A 95 10.85 -13.02 1.85
CA ALA A 95 9.83 -13.82 2.53
C ALA A 95 10.42 -14.59 3.72
N LYS A 96 11.59 -15.21 3.53
CA LYS A 96 12.34 -15.90 4.59
C LYS A 96 12.71 -14.98 5.75
N GLU A 97 13.13 -13.75 5.47
CA GLU A 97 13.48 -12.76 6.50
C GLU A 97 12.24 -12.28 7.27
N LEU A 98 11.13 -12.06 6.56
CA LEU A 98 9.92 -11.52 7.15
C LEU A 98 9.16 -12.56 7.99
N SER A 99 9.22 -13.85 7.61
CA SER A 99 8.49 -14.98 8.21
C SER A 99 7.02 -14.66 8.54
N ASP A 100 6.38 -13.86 7.68
CA ASP A 100 5.05 -13.31 7.94
C ASP A 100 4.01 -14.06 7.12
N LYS A 101 2.89 -14.44 7.74
CA LYS A 101 1.79 -15.19 7.08
C LYS A 101 1.27 -14.50 5.81
N SER A 102 1.37 -13.17 5.77
CA SER A 102 0.96 -12.36 4.63
C SER A 102 1.75 -12.63 3.34
N THR A 103 2.92 -13.24 3.43
CA THR A 103 3.76 -13.61 2.29
C THR A 103 3.30 -14.89 1.59
N LEU A 104 2.44 -15.70 2.24
CA LEU A 104 1.96 -16.99 1.73
C LEU A 104 1.28 -16.90 0.37
N SER A 105 0.57 -15.80 0.07
CA SER A 105 -0.11 -15.65 -1.22
C SER A 105 0.89 -15.65 -2.38
N ILE A 106 2.02 -14.98 -2.22
CA ILE A 106 3.08 -14.90 -3.23
C ILE A 106 3.85 -16.23 -3.28
N LEU A 107 4.14 -16.85 -2.12
CA LEU A 107 4.78 -18.18 -2.10
C LEU A 107 3.95 -19.23 -2.86
N ARG A 108 2.62 -19.17 -2.76
CA ARG A 108 1.72 -20.06 -3.52
C ARG A 108 1.77 -19.79 -5.03
N GLN A 109 2.05 -18.56 -5.46
CA GLN A 109 2.30 -18.28 -6.88
C GLN A 109 3.61 -18.93 -7.34
N GLY A 110 4.64 -18.93 -6.49
CA GLY A 110 5.91 -19.60 -6.79
C GLY A 110 5.85 -21.11 -6.94
N LEU A 111 4.82 -21.78 -6.42
CA LEU A 111 4.57 -23.19 -6.69
C LEU A 111 4.16 -23.46 -8.15
N ARG A 112 3.70 -22.44 -8.87
CA ARG A 112 3.28 -22.52 -10.28
C ARG A 112 4.36 -21.96 -11.22
N ASP A 113 5.54 -21.64 -10.70
CA ASP A 113 6.62 -21.08 -11.50
C ASP A 113 7.25 -22.15 -12.40
N MET A 114 7.82 -21.74 -13.54
CA MET A 114 8.54 -22.65 -14.43
C MET A 114 9.93 -23.00 -13.86
N SER A 115 10.51 -22.13 -13.03
CA SER A 115 11.83 -22.39 -12.44
C SER A 115 11.72 -23.41 -11.29
N PRO A 116 12.40 -24.57 -11.37
CA PRO A 116 12.34 -25.58 -10.32
C PRO A 116 12.92 -25.08 -8.99
N GLU A 117 13.88 -24.16 -9.04
CA GLU A 117 14.47 -23.57 -7.84
C GLU A 117 13.47 -22.71 -7.07
N VAL A 118 12.71 -21.86 -7.79
CA VAL A 118 11.66 -21.01 -7.22
C VAL A 118 10.57 -21.88 -6.60
N VAL A 119 10.17 -22.96 -7.27
CA VAL A 119 9.17 -23.91 -6.76
C VAL A 119 9.66 -24.57 -5.47
N LYS A 120 10.88 -25.12 -5.47
CA LYS A 120 11.46 -25.82 -4.32
C LYS A 120 11.57 -24.91 -3.09
N LEU A 121 12.10 -23.70 -3.27
CA LEU A 121 12.22 -22.73 -2.18
C LEU A 121 10.86 -22.27 -1.67
N SER A 122 9.90 -22.02 -2.56
CA SER A 122 8.54 -21.63 -2.18
C SER A 122 7.86 -22.72 -1.34
N ALA A 123 7.96 -23.98 -1.75
CA ALA A 123 7.41 -25.11 -1.01
C ALA A 123 8.05 -25.26 0.38
N LEU A 124 9.38 -25.10 0.47
CA LEU A 124 10.12 -25.17 1.74
C LEU A 124 9.67 -24.06 2.70
N LEU A 125 9.55 -22.83 2.21
CA LEU A 125 9.09 -21.69 3.01
C LEU A 125 7.64 -21.86 3.48
N ILE A 126 6.74 -22.33 2.61
CA ILE A 126 5.36 -22.62 2.99
C ILE A 126 5.30 -23.66 4.11
N ARG A 127 6.13 -24.71 4.05
CA ARG A 127 6.20 -25.74 5.10
C ARG A 127 6.67 -25.16 6.44
N LYS A 128 7.61 -24.22 6.43
CA LYS A 128 8.09 -23.54 7.65
C LYS A 128 7.07 -22.57 8.25
N PHE A 129 6.16 -22.03 7.44
CA PHE A 129 5.15 -21.08 7.88
C PHE A 129 3.83 -21.74 8.27
N LYS A 130 3.71 -23.07 8.14
CA LYS A 130 2.52 -23.85 8.51
C LYS A 130 2.63 -24.33 9.95
#